data_AF-A0A0P1NZF7-F1
#
_entry.id   AF-A0A0P1NZF7-F1
#
_cell.length_a   1.000
_cell.length_b   1.000
_cell.length_c   1.000
_cell.angle_alpha   90.00
_cell.angle_beta   90.00
_cell.angle_gamma   90.00
#
_symmetry.space_group_name_H-M   'P 1'
#
loop_
_entity.id
_entity.type
_entity.pdbx_description
1 polymer ?
#
loop_
_entity_poly.entity_id
_entity_poly.type
_entity_poly.pdbx_seq_one_letter_code
_entity_poly.pdbx_strand_id
1 'polypeptide(L)'
;MKKLGLIYHEDYLKHDTGAWHPERKERLTAIVEHLKKSDLNDEIEWITPQLKSDVEKWILKVHTPRHFEFVKSSILSGVRLLDFGDTYVSRDSFDVALLAVSGVIEGVDKIFKEDMRKVFFAL
;
A
#
# COMPACT_ATOMS: atom_id res chain seq x y z
N MET A 1 7.04 -16.42 -19.73
CA MET A 1 7.28 -15.36 -18.73
C MET A 1 5.98 -14.63 -18.52
N LYS A 2 5.43 -14.63 -17.31
CA LYS A 2 4.31 -13.72 -16.98
C LYS A 2 4.82 -12.28 -17.14
N LYS A 3 4.03 -11.43 -17.80
CA LYS A 3 4.52 -10.13 -18.30
C LYS A 3 4.37 -9.00 -17.30
N LEU A 4 3.55 -9.19 -16.27
CA LEU A 4 3.18 -8.16 -15.31
C LEU A 4 3.08 -8.75 -13.90
N GLY A 5 3.94 -8.30 -13.00
CA GLY A 5 3.73 -8.47 -11.56
C GLY A 5 2.66 -7.50 -11.07
N LEU A 6 1.79 -7.93 -10.17
CA LEU A 6 0.81 -7.07 -9.51
C LEU A 6 0.93 -7.22 -8.01
N ILE A 7 1.39 -6.16 -7.34
CA ILE A 7 1.51 -6.10 -5.88
C ILE A 7 0.14 -5.77 -5.30
N TYR A 8 -0.38 -6.66 -4.47
CA TYR A 8 -1.64 -6.45 -3.76
C TYR A 8 -1.66 -7.24 -2.45
N HIS A 9 -2.20 -6.62 -1.40
CA HIS A 9 -2.49 -7.25 -0.12
C HIS A 9 -3.90 -6.86 0.34
N GLU A 10 -4.65 -7.81 0.90
CA GLU A 10 -6.02 -7.54 1.37
C GLU A 10 -6.08 -6.49 2.49
N ASP A 11 -5.07 -6.45 3.35
CA ASP A 11 -4.92 -5.45 4.41
C ASP A 11 -4.93 -3.99 3.93
N TYR A 12 -4.63 -3.70 2.65
CA TYR A 12 -4.80 -2.35 2.11
C TYR A 12 -6.24 -1.83 2.26
N LEU A 13 -7.22 -2.74 2.29
CA LEU A 13 -8.63 -2.41 2.49
C LEU A 13 -8.98 -2.01 3.94
N LYS A 14 -8.04 -2.15 4.88
CA LYS A 14 -8.22 -1.76 6.29
C LYS A 14 -8.02 -0.26 6.52
N HIS A 15 -7.46 0.46 5.55
CA HIS A 15 -7.40 1.92 5.59
C HIS A 15 -8.82 2.51 5.43
N ASP A 16 -9.43 2.92 6.55
CA ASP A 16 -10.78 3.50 6.57
C ASP A 16 -10.74 5.03 6.75
N THR A 17 -10.98 5.73 5.66
CA THR A 17 -11.12 7.20 5.59
C THR A 17 -12.55 7.68 5.86
N GLY A 18 -13.51 6.77 6.04
CA GLY A 18 -14.93 7.08 6.26
C GLY A 18 -15.77 7.09 4.98
N ALA A 19 -17.10 6.97 5.16
CA ALA A 19 -18.04 6.66 4.07
C ALA A 19 -18.14 7.71 2.95
N TRP A 20 -17.80 8.96 3.23
CA TRP A 20 -17.94 10.09 2.30
C TRP A 20 -16.63 10.49 1.63
N HIS A 21 -15.52 9.87 2.03
CA HIS A 21 -14.22 10.21 1.48
C HIS A 21 -14.03 9.56 0.10
N PRO A 22 -13.49 10.29 -0.91
CA PRO A 22 -13.30 9.74 -2.24
C PRO A 22 -12.21 8.66 -2.28
N GLU A 23 -11.15 8.80 -1.48
CA GLU A 23 -10.18 7.73 -1.23
C GLU A 23 -10.87 6.73 -0.30
N ARG A 24 -11.25 5.55 -0.82
CA ARG A 24 -11.95 4.49 -0.08
C ARG A 24 -11.65 3.12 -0.68
N LYS A 25 -11.71 2.08 0.15
CA LYS A 25 -11.37 0.69 -0.19
C LYS A 25 -12.09 0.15 -1.45
N GLU A 26 -13.31 0.60 -1.73
CA GLU A 26 -14.08 0.13 -2.89
C GLU A 26 -13.40 0.47 -4.23
N ARG A 27 -12.57 1.53 -4.28
CA ARG A 27 -11.76 1.85 -5.46
C ARG A 27 -10.78 0.72 -5.77
N LEU A 28 -10.09 0.24 -4.73
CA LEU A 28 -9.11 -0.83 -4.85
C LEU A 28 -9.79 -2.18 -5.09
N THR A 29 -10.87 -2.48 -4.37
CA THR A 29 -11.67 -3.69 -4.58
C THR A 29 -12.18 -3.78 -6.01
N ALA A 30 -12.72 -2.68 -6.57
CA ALA A 30 -13.22 -2.66 -7.95
C ALA A 30 -12.12 -3.00 -8.97
N ILE A 31 -10.92 -2.46 -8.80
CA ILE A 31 -9.76 -2.73 -9.68
C ILE A 31 -9.37 -4.21 -9.58
N VAL A 32 -9.16 -4.70 -8.35
CA VAL A 32 -8.68 -6.07 -8.11
C VAL A 32 -9.69 -7.10 -8.58
N GLU A 33 -10.98 -6.90 -8.30
CA GLU A 33 -12.04 -7.80 -8.77
C GLU A 33 -12.16 -7.80 -10.29
N HIS A 34 -12.08 -6.64 -10.93
CA HIS A 34 -12.14 -6.54 -12.38
C HIS A 34 -10.98 -7.30 -13.03
N LEU A 35 -9.75 -7.07 -12.53
CA LEU A 35 -8.56 -7.75 -13.05
C LEU A 35 -8.65 -9.26 -12.89
N LYS A 36 -9.08 -9.75 -11.72
CA LYS A 36 -9.27 -11.19 -11.45
C LYS A 36 -10.32 -11.85 -12.36
N LYS A 37 -11.34 -11.10 -12.80
CA LYS A 37 -12.42 -11.59 -13.67
C LYS A 37 -12.11 -11.42 -15.17
N SER A 38 -11.07 -10.67 -15.51
CA SER A 38 -10.68 -10.38 -16.90
C SER A 38 -9.67 -11.39 -17.44
N ASP A 39 -9.56 -11.47 -18.76
CA ASP A 39 -8.55 -12.29 -19.45
C ASP A 39 -7.10 -11.88 -19.11
N LEU A 40 -6.90 -10.67 -18.56
CA LEU A 40 -5.58 -10.23 -18.09
C LEU A 40 -5.09 -11.02 -16.87
N ASN A 41 -5.98 -11.67 -16.11
CA ASN A 41 -5.60 -12.42 -14.92
C ASN A 41 -4.55 -13.50 -15.21
N ASP A 42 -4.61 -14.14 -16.39
CA ASP A 42 -3.68 -15.19 -16.80
C ASP A 42 -2.27 -14.64 -17.12
N GLU A 43 -2.18 -13.36 -17.48
CA GLU A 43 -0.93 -12.64 -17.75
C GLU A 43 -0.33 -11.99 -16.48
N ILE A 44 -1.09 -11.97 -15.38
CA ILE A 44 -0.70 -11.37 -14.09
C ILE A 44 -0.04 -12.40 -13.19
N GLU A 45 1.09 -12.01 -12.61
CA GLU A 45 1.64 -12.64 -11.41
C GLU A 45 1.21 -11.83 -10.18
N TRP A 46 0.25 -12.35 -9.43
CA TRP A 46 -0.20 -11.74 -8.17
C TRP A 46 0.88 -11.94 -7.11
N ILE A 47 1.39 -10.84 -6.58
CA ILE A 47 2.44 -10.81 -5.57
C ILE A 47 1.83 -10.24 -4.29
N THR A 48 1.79 -11.05 -3.24
CA THR A 48 1.36 -10.63 -1.91
C THR A 48 2.58 -10.19 -1.12
N PRO A 49 2.80 -8.87 -0.94
CA PRO A 49 4.01 -8.39 -0.31
C PRO A 49 4.03 -8.72 1.18
N GLN A 50 5.23 -8.82 1.73
CA GLN A 50 5.43 -9.00 3.16
C GLN A 50 5.91 -7.69 3.81
N LEU A 51 5.47 -7.43 5.04
CA LEU A 51 5.98 -6.32 5.83
C LEU A 51 7.48 -6.52 6.07
N LYS A 52 8.31 -5.60 5.56
CA LYS A 52 9.76 -5.66 5.76
C LYS A 52 10.09 -5.23 7.19
N SER A 53 10.89 -6.02 7.90
CA SER A 53 11.33 -5.68 9.27
C SER A 53 12.15 -4.39 9.34
N ASP A 54 12.78 -3.98 8.23
CA ASP A 54 13.56 -2.75 8.10
C ASP A 54 12.83 -1.63 7.35
N VAL A 55 11.51 -1.72 7.13
CA VAL A 55 10.76 -0.74 6.31
C VAL A 55 10.92 0.70 6.80
N GLU A 56 10.99 0.91 8.12
CA GLU A 56 11.20 2.22 8.73
C GLU A 56 12.49 2.89 8.21
N LYS A 57 13.58 2.12 8.05
CA LYS A 57 14.85 2.63 7.51
C LYS A 57 14.66 3.24 6.12
N TRP A 58 13.79 2.65 5.29
CA TRP A 58 13.50 3.14 3.95
C TRP A 58 12.63 4.39 3.97
N ILE A 59 11.64 4.43 4.85
CA ILE A 59 10.79 5.62 5.05
C ILE A 59 11.63 6.81 5.53
N LEU A 60 12.55 6.59 6.47
CA LEU A 60 13.43 7.62 7.03
C LEU A 60 14.51 8.14 6.06
N LYS A 61 14.69 7.51 4.88
CA LYS A 61 15.51 8.08 3.81
C LYS A 61 14.83 9.25 3.10
N VAL A 62 13.51 9.37 3.21
CA VAL A 62 12.70 10.40 2.54
C VAL A 62 12.04 11.33 3.57
N HIS A 63 11.54 10.78 4.67
CA HIS A 63 10.84 11.52 5.71
C HIS A 63 11.72 11.74 6.94
N THR A 64 11.51 12.87 7.63
CA THR A 64 12.21 13.14 8.90
C THR A 64 11.70 12.20 10.01
N PRO A 65 12.53 11.84 11.00
CA PRO A 65 12.08 11.08 12.17
C PRO A 65 10.91 11.74 12.90
N ARG A 66 10.93 13.08 12.98
CA ARG A 66 9.84 13.86 13.58
C ARG A 66 8.50 13.65 12.86
N HIS A 67 8.50 13.60 11.53
CA HIS A 67 7.27 13.38 10.78
C HIS A 67 6.77 11.93 10.93
N PHE A 68 7.67 10.95 10.87
CA PHE A 68 7.32 9.55 11.08
C PHE A 68 6.65 9.32 12.45
N GLU A 69 7.28 9.83 13.51
CA GLU A 69 6.73 9.72 14.87
C GLU A 69 5.43 10.50 15.05
N PHE A 70 5.29 11.66 14.40
CA PHE A 70 4.02 12.40 14.38
C PHE A 70 2.88 11.56 13.79
N VAL A 71 3.08 10.95 12.61
CA VAL A 71 2.06 10.12 11.96
C VAL A 71 1.72 8.91 12.83
N LYS A 72 2.75 8.19 13.30
CA LYS A 72 2.61 7.01 14.16
C LYS A 72 1.83 7.32 15.44
N SER A 73 2.27 8.31 16.21
CA SER A 73 1.64 8.67 17.49
C SER A 73 0.24 9.25 17.33
N SER A 74 -0.02 10.01 16.26
CA SER A 74 -1.36 10.54 15.97
C SER A 74 -2.35 9.41 15.68
N ILE A 75 -1.96 8.43 14.85
CA ILE A 75 -2.83 7.28 14.55
C ILE A 75 -3.06 6.43 15.80
N LEU A 76 -2.00 6.13 16.56
CA LEU A 76 -2.11 5.33 17.79
C LEU A 76 -2.92 6.02 18.90
N SER A 77 -2.95 7.36 18.91
CA SER A 77 -3.80 8.12 19.83
C SER A 77 -5.25 8.26 19.36
N GLY A 78 -5.60 7.72 18.18
CA GLY A 78 -6.97 7.67 17.66
C GLY A 78 -7.40 8.92 16.89
N VAL A 79 -6.46 9.76 16.45
CA VAL A 79 -6.75 10.88 15.54
C VAL A 79 -7.36 10.33 14.24
N ARG A 80 -8.42 10.98 13.74
CA ARG A 80 -9.06 10.62 12.45
C ARG A 80 -8.67 11.50 11.28
N LEU A 81 -8.08 12.68 11.53
CA LEU A 81 -7.63 13.63 10.52
C LEU A 81 -6.21 14.09 10.90
N LEU A 82 -5.21 13.70 10.11
CA LEU A 82 -3.80 13.95 10.43
C LEU A 82 -3.37 15.40 10.16
N ASP A 83 -4.11 16.10 9.31
CA ASP A 83 -3.85 17.47 8.92
C ASP A 83 -5.07 18.37 9.23
N PHE A 84 -5.09 19.57 8.65
CA PHE A 84 -6.24 20.48 8.75
C PHE A 84 -7.17 20.37 7.53
N GLY A 85 -7.02 19.33 6.70
CA GLY A 85 -7.61 19.24 5.37
C GLY A 85 -8.32 17.90 5.14
N ASP A 86 -7.70 17.03 4.33
CA ASP A 86 -8.30 15.83 3.74
C ASP A 86 -7.55 14.53 4.05
N THR A 87 -6.53 14.53 4.92
CA THR A 87 -5.78 13.31 5.25
C THR A 87 -6.45 12.53 6.37
N TYR A 88 -7.52 11.80 6.03
CA TYR A 88 -8.22 10.93 6.97
C TYR A 88 -7.45 9.64 7.24
N VAL A 89 -7.51 9.18 8.49
CA VAL A 89 -6.87 7.93 8.93
C VAL A 89 -7.78 7.13 9.87
N SER A 90 -7.38 5.88 10.09
CA SER A 90 -7.99 4.90 10.97
C SER A 90 -6.87 4.24 11.79
N ARG A 91 -7.26 3.43 12.78
CA ARG A 91 -6.32 2.69 13.63
C ARG A 91 -5.36 1.81 12.83
N ASP A 92 -5.79 1.28 11.69
CA ASP A 92 -5.04 0.34 10.86
C ASP A 92 -4.16 1.07 9.83
N SER A 93 -4.34 2.38 9.64
CA SER A 93 -3.68 3.17 8.59
C SER A 93 -2.15 3.15 8.69
N PHE A 94 -1.59 3.12 9.89
CA PHE A 94 -0.14 3.14 10.05
C PHE A 94 0.47 1.83 9.53
N ASP A 95 -0.05 0.68 9.96
CA ASP A 95 0.43 -0.62 9.53
C ASP A 95 0.19 -0.84 8.02
N VAL A 96 -0.95 -0.37 7.51
CA VAL A 96 -1.26 -0.37 6.07
C VAL A 96 -0.23 0.45 5.28
N ALA A 97 0.16 1.63 5.77
CA ALA A 97 1.17 2.46 5.12
C ALA A 97 2.55 1.77 5.11
N LEU A 98 2.94 1.12 6.21
CA LEU A 98 4.19 0.34 6.27
C LEU A 98 4.17 -0.84 5.28
N LEU A 99 3.04 -1.54 5.17
CA LEU A 99 2.88 -2.64 4.23
C LEU A 99 2.87 -2.15 2.77
N ALA A 100 2.28 -0.99 2.49
CA ALA A 100 2.28 -0.39 1.16
C ALA A 100 3.71 -0.04 0.72
N VAL A 101 4.50 0.62 1.59
CA VAL A 101 5.92 0.90 1.33
C VAL A 101 6.71 -0.39 1.13
N SER A 102 6.47 -1.42 1.95
CA SER A 102 7.09 -2.74 1.78
C SER A 102 6.78 -3.36 0.42
N GLY A 103 5.52 -3.25 -0.03
CA GLY A 103 5.09 -3.73 -1.34
C GLY A 103 5.73 -2.98 -2.50
N VAL A 104 5.91 -1.66 -2.38
CA VAL A 104 6.68 -0.88 -3.37
C VAL A 104 8.12 -1.40 -3.46
N ILE A 105 8.79 -1.55 -2.33
CA ILE A 105 10.18 -2.03 -2.28
C ILE A 105 10.29 -3.42 -2.90
N GLU A 106 9.39 -4.34 -2.56
CA GLU A 106 9.40 -5.70 -3.11
C GLU A 106 9.17 -5.73 -4.63
N GLY A 107 8.22 -4.96 -5.14
CA GLY A 107 7.98 -4.88 -6.58
C GLY A 107 9.16 -4.27 -7.34
N VAL A 108 9.80 -3.25 -6.78
CA VAL A 108 11.02 -2.65 -7.35
C VAL A 108 12.18 -3.64 -7.32
N ASP A 109 12.41 -4.33 -6.20
CA ASP A 109 13.45 -5.37 -6.08
C ASP A 109 13.28 -6.46 -7.14
N LYS A 110 12.04 -6.90 -7.41
CA LYS A 110 11.74 -7.88 -8.47
C LYS A 110 12.07 -7.36 -9.87
N ILE A 111 11.95 -6.06 -10.13
CA ILE A 111 12.37 -5.48 -11.40
C ILE A 111 13.90 -5.51 -11.52
N PHE A 112 14.62 -5.06 -10.49
CA PHE A 112 16.09 -4.97 -10.52
C PHE A 112 16.79 -6.33 -10.49
N LYS A 113 16.15 -7.37 -9.97
CA LYS A 113 16.66 -8.76 -10.00
C LYS A 113 16.34 -9.48 -11.32
N GLU A 114 15.72 -8.80 -12.28
CA GLU A 114 15.21 -9.36 -13.54
C GLU A 114 14.13 -10.44 -13.37
N ASP A 115 13.53 -10.55 -12.18
CA ASP A 115 12.40 -11.45 -11.91
C ASP A 115 11.11 -10.97 -12.62
N MET A 116 10.99 -9.65 -12.83
CA MET A 116 9.83 -9.00 -13.43
C MET A 116 10.24 -7.89 -14.41
N ARG A 117 9.58 -7.81 -15.58
CA ARG A 117 9.79 -6.70 -16.53
C ARG A 117 8.96 -5.46 -16.19
N LYS A 118 7.78 -5.66 -15.60
CA LYS A 118 6.81 -4.61 -15.28
C LYS A 118 6.09 -5.00 -14.01
N VAL A 119 5.81 -4.01 -13.15
CA VAL A 119 5.01 -4.21 -11.95
C VAL A 119 3.96 -3.11 -11.86
N PHE A 120 2.73 -3.49 -11.52
CA PHE A 120 1.66 -2.59 -11.12
C PHE A 120 1.46 -2.69 -9.59
N PHE A 121 1.25 -1.55 -8.94
CA PHE A 121 1.08 -1.47 -7.50
C PHE A 121 -0.37 -1.10 -7.19
N ALA A 122 -1.14 -2.08 -6.71
CA ALA A 122 -2.51 -1.89 -6.26
C ALA A 122 -2.49 -1.79 -4.73
N LEU A 123 -2.17 -0.59 -4.23
CA LEU A 123 -1.94 -0.28 -2.81
C LEU A 123 -3.04 0.64 -2.26
#